data_AF-A0A0F8W490-F1
#
_entry.id   AF-A0A0F8W490-F1
#
_cell.length_a   1.000
_cell.length_b   1.000
_cell.length_c   1.000
_cell.angle_alpha   90.00
_cell.angle_beta   90.00
_cell.angle_gamma   90.00
#
_symmetry.space_group_name_H-M   'P 1'
#
loop_
_entity.id
_entity.type
_entity.pdbx_description
1 polymer ?
#
loop_
_entity_poly.entity_id
_entity_poly.type
_entity_poly.pdbx_seq_one_letter_code
_entity_poly.pdbx_strand_id
1 'polypeptide(L)'
;MVEIENNKLFTKISPKELMEATYQASVNFQVRAFFEAKSEILDNGKYDENQFYEILDSMIDAETERKLVLERLKGLDPLFLEEIAKEIKEFPAANVIRDIFYLKEQGYVDEYIEVKVKKITKKIKGVEKEVEVKSYFYRYQLKPLKDDFIENYFDPVSLVFDSGVCCNCGWCSSVCPVDA
;
A
#
# COMPACT_ATOMS: atom_id res chain seq x y z
N MET A 1 -7.63 -3.23 -13.70
CA MET A 1 -8.31 -1.93 -13.71
C MET A 1 -8.61 -1.58 -12.28
N VAL A 2 -7.74 -0.80 -11.64
CA VAL A 2 -8.08 -0.13 -10.39
C VAL A 2 -8.72 1.17 -10.85
N GLU A 3 -10.02 1.33 -10.61
CA GLU A 3 -10.73 2.58 -10.92
C GLU A 3 -10.09 3.72 -10.13
N ILE A 4 -9.44 4.63 -10.85
CA ILE A 4 -8.92 5.88 -10.32
C ILE A 4 -10.11 6.85 -10.32
N GLU A 5 -10.86 6.88 -9.21
CA GLU A 5 -11.88 7.91 -9.00
C GLU A 5 -11.20 9.28 -8.91
N ASN A 6 -11.31 10.04 -9.99
CA ASN A 6 -11.18 11.49 -10.13
C ASN A 6 -10.83 12.30 -8.85
N ASN A 7 -9.54 12.54 -8.66
CA ASN A 7 -8.92 13.87 -8.58
C ASN A 7 -9.54 14.93 -7.63
N LYS A 8 -9.90 14.52 -6.39
CA LYS A 8 -10.21 15.43 -5.26
C LYS A 8 -9.63 14.96 -3.91
N LEU A 9 -8.52 14.22 -3.93
CA LEU A 9 -8.02 13.49 -2.75
C LEU A 9 -7.58 14.40 -1.59
N PHE A 10 -7.08 15.61 -1.87
CA PHE A 10 -6.39 16.41 -0.83
C PHE A 10 -7.12 17.66 -0.35
N THR A 11 -8.43 17.80 -0.61
CA THR A 11 -9.20 19.02 -0.30
C THR A 11 -9.30 19.36 1.19
N LYS A 12 -9.06 18.40 2.08
CA LYS A 12 -9.12 18.56 3.54
C LYS A 12 -7.73 18.64 4.20
N ILE A 13 -6.66 18.68 3.42
CA ILE A 13 -5.27 18.69 3.90
C ILE A 13 -4.72 20.11 3.82
N SER A 14 -3.96 20.54 4.82
CA SER A 14 -3.33 21.86 4.75
C SER A 14 -2.25 21.89 3.66
N PRO A 15 -2.04 23.03 2.97
CA PRO A 15 -1.00 23.12 1.94
C PRO A 15 0.40 22.73 2.44
N LYS A 16 0.71 23.04 3.71
CA LYS A 16 1.99 22.68 4.33
C LYS A 16 2.15 21.17 4.47
N GLU A 17 1.13 20.49 5.00
CA GLU A 17 1.16 19.02 5.13
C GLU A 17 1.23 18.35 3.76
N LEU A 18 0.46 18.86 2.80
CA LEU A 18 0.45 18.33 1.44
C LEU A 18 1.84 18.45 0.80
N MET A 19 2.46 19.64 0.87
CA MET A 19 3.81 19.86 0.34
C MET A 19 4.84 18.94 0.97
N GLU A 20 4.82 18.77 2.29
CA GLU A 20 5.74 17.88 2.99
C GLU A 20 5.52 16.43 2.57
N ALA A 21 4.28 15.96 2.59
CA ALA A 21 3.95 14.59 2.19
C ALA A 21 4.32 14.29 0.74
N THR A 22 4.08 15.23 -0.19
CA THR A 22 4.47 15.09 -1.59
C THR A 22 5.98 15.12 -1.78
N TYR A 23 6.71 15.93 -1.01
CA TYR A 23 8.17 15.89 -0.99
C TYR A 23 8.68 14.51 -0.56
N GLN A 24 8.15 13.96 0.54
CA GLN A 24 8.48 12.60 0.99
C GLN A 24 8.04 11.51 0.00
N ALA A 25 6.95 11.72 -0.75
CA ALA A 25 6.51 10.81 -1.81
C ALA A 25 7.49 10.82 -3.00
N SER A 26 8.02 11.98 -3.39
CA SER A 26 8.95 12.13 -4.51
C SER A 26 10.28 11.38 -4.32
N VAL A 27 10.68 11.12 -3.06
CA VAL A 27 11.90 10.36 -2.75
C VAL A 27 11.64 8.85 -2.65
N ASN A 28 10.38 8.41 -2.78
CA ASN A 28 10.05 7.00 -2.82
C ASN A 28 10.76 6.31 -4.00
N PHE A 29 11.31 5.12 -3.73
CA PHE A 29 12.09 4.38 -4.71
C PHE A 29 11.32 4.12 -6.01
N GLN A 30 10.06 3.72 -5.95
CA GLN A 30 9.30 3.36 -7.15
C GLN A 30 8.97 4.57 -8.00
N VAL A 31 8.61 5.69 -7.36
CA VAL A 31 8.39 6.98 -8.06
C VAL A 31 9.66 7.39 -8.80
N ARG A 32 10.81 7.31 -8.13
CA ARG A 32 12.11 7.63 -8.73
C ARG A 32 12.48 6.68 -9.86
N ALA A 33 12.36 5.37 -9.66
CA ALA A 33 12.65 4.37 -10.67
C ALA A 33 11.77 4.55 -11.92
N PHE A 34 10.47 4.84 -11.75
CA PHE A 34 9.59 5.15 -12.89
C PHE A 34 10.08 6.35 -13.69
N PHE A 35 10.42 7.42 -12.96
CA PHE A 35 10.82 8.68 -13.54
C PHE A 35 12.16 8.55 -14.29
N GLU A 36 13.12 7.86 -13.68
CA GLU A 36 14.45 7.61 -14.25
C GLU A 36 14.35 6.74 -15.52
N ALA A 37 13.41 5.79 -15.58
CA ALA A 37 13.17 4.91 -16.73
C ALA A 37 12.30 5.53 -17.86
N LYS A 38 12.06 6.85 -17.86
CA LYS A 38 11.16 7.51 -18.82
C LYS A 38 11.50 7.16 -20.27
N SER A 39 12.77 7.26 -20.65
CA SER A 39 13.20 7.04 -22.04
C SER A 39 12.91 5.61 -22.48
N GLU A 40 13.26 4.62 -21.66
CA GLU A 40 13.05 3.21 -21.89
C GLU A 40 11.55 2.86 -22.02
N ILE A 41 10.71 3.46 -21.17
CA ILE A 41 9.26 3.28 -21.18
C ILE A 41 8.65 3.82 -22.49
N LEU A 42 9.05 5.02 -22.91
CA LEU A 42 8.54 5.65 -24.13
C LEU A 42 9.05 4.95 -25.39
N ASP A 43 10.32 4.53 -25.41
CA ASP A 43 10.91 3.79 -26.52
C ASP A 43 10.27 2.41 -26.72
N ASN A 44 9.72 1.81 -25.65
CA ASN A 44 8.93 0.58 -25.73
C ASN A 44 7.59 0.77 -26.47
N GLY A 45 7.11 2.00 -26.59
CA GLY A 45 5.90 2.36 -27.34
C GLY A 45 4.58 1.95 -26.68
N LYS A 46 4.60 1.52 -25.41
CA LYS A 46 3.39 1.15 -24.65
C LYS A 46 2.61 2.33 -24.12
N TYR A 47 3.30 3.42 -23.84
CA TYR A 47 2.74 4.66 -23.34
C TYR A 47 3.28 5.81 -24.17
N ASP A 48 2.44 6.79 -24.44
CA ASP A 48 2.91 8.10 -24.88
C ASP A 48 3.37 8.95 -23.69
N GLU A 49 3.92 10.12 -23.98
CA GLU A 49 4.43 11.04 -22.95
C GLU A 49 3.35 11.53 -21.99
N ASN A 50 2.12 11.77 -22.48
CA ASN A 50 1.03 12.21 -21.61
C ASN A 50 0.62 11.09 -20.66
N GLN A 51 0.47 9.87 -21.17
CA GLN A 51 0.14 8.68 -20.38
C GLN A 51 1.22 8.39 -19.34
N PHE A 52 2.50 8.57 -19.69
CA PHE A 52 3.59 8.47 -18.74
C PHE A 52 3.42 9.44 -17.57
N TYR A 53 3.16 10.72 -17.85
CA TYR A 53 2.97 11.72 -16.81
C TYR A 53 1.68 11.50 -15.99
N GLU A 54 0.59 11.06 -16.61
CA GLU A 54 -0.64 10.67 -15.89
C GLU A 54 -0.37 9.54 -14.88
N ILE A 55 0.44 8.55 -15.26
CA ILE A 55 0.84 7.46 -14.36
C ILE A 55 1.73 8.00 -13.24
N LEU A 56 2.75 8.79 -13.57
CA LEU A 56 3.68 9.36 -12.59
C LEU A 56 2.93 10.22 -11.56
N ASP A 57 2.04 11.10 -12.00
CA ASP A 57 1.21 11.93 -11.12
C ASP A 57 0.33 11.06 -10.22
N SER A 58 -0.30 10.03 -10.78
CA SER A 58 -1.13 9.09 -10.00
C SER A 58 -0.32 8.34 -8.93
N MET A 59 0.95 8.02 -9.20
CA MET A 59 1.84 7.41 -8.21
C MET A 59 2.22 8.38 -7.11
N ILE A 60 2.57 9.61 -7.48
CA ILE A 60 2.93 10.67 -6.52
C ILE A 60 1.74 10.95 -5.60
N ASP A 61 0.53 11.03 -6.15
CA ASP A 61 -0.70 11.19 -5.37
C ASP A 61 -0.90 10.02 -4.40
N ALA A 62 -0.79 8.77 -4.89
CA ALA A 62 -0.95 7.59 -4.04
C ALA A 62 0.09 7.56 -2.92
N GLU A 63 1.36 7.85 -3.20
CA GLU A 63 2.39 7.88 -2.15
C GLU A 63 2.23 9.08 -1.20
N THR A 64 1.75 10.23 -1.69
CA THR A 64 1.41 11.38 -0.86
C THR A 64 0.32 11.02 0.14
N GLU A 65 -0.75 10.34 -0.31
CA GLU A 65 -1.81 9.82 0.56
C GLU A 65 -1.23 8.88 1.62
N ARG A 66 -0.35 7.96 1.24
CA ARG A 66 0.29 7.02 2.18
C ARG A 66 1.17 7.70 3.23
N LYS A 67 1.94 8.73 2.85
CA LYS A 67 2.72 9.52 3.83
C LYS A 67 1.79 10.24 4.81
N LEU A 68 0.65 10.78 4.35
CA LEU A 68 -0.35 11.37 5.23
C LEU A 68 -1.00 10.32 6.15
N VAL A 69 -1.34 9.14 5.64
CA VAL A 69 -1.85 8.02 6.45
C VAL A 69 -0.84 7.64 7.54
N LEU A 70 0.45 7.52 7.22
CA LEU A 70 1.50 7.23 8.20
C LEU A 70 1.56 8.29 9.30
N GLU A 71 1.50 9.58 8.95
CA GLU A 71 1.47 10.66 9.94
C GLU A 71 0.27 10.55 10.88
N ARG A 72 -0.91 10.14 10.38
CA ARG A 72 -2.10 9.96 11.20
C ARG A 72 -2.04 8.73 12.12
N LEU A 73 -1.28 7.70 11.74
CA LEU A 73 -1.06 6.52 12.58
C LEU A 73 -0.08 6.74 13.73
N LYS A 74 0.73 7.81 13.68
CA LYS A 74 1.74 8.07 14.72
C LYS A 74 1.11 8.19 16.10
N GLY A 75 1.61 7.38 17.03
CA GLY A 75 1.19 7.39 18.43
C GLY A 75 -0.16 6.71 18.71
N LEU A 76 -0.80 6.10 17.71
CA LEU A 76 -2.00 5.28 17.93
C LEU A 76 -1.62 3.89 18.45
N ASP A 77 -2.50 3.32 19.28
CA ASP A 77 -2.46 1.91 19.68
C ASP A 77 -2.78 0.99 18.49
N PRO A 78 -2.58 -0.35 18.60
CA PRO A 78 -2.99 -1.28 17.55
C PRO A 78 -4.52 -1.28 17.31
N LEU A 79 -4.93 -0.88 16.11
CA LEU A 79 -6.34 -0.69 15.74
C LEU A 79 -6.80 -1.68 14.66
N PHE A 80 -8.09 -1.99 14.62
CA PHE A 80 -8.72 -2.66 13.48
C PHE A 80 -8.76 -1.73 12.25
N LEU A 81 -8.84 -2.30 11.05
CA LEU A 81 -8.95 -1.52 9.81
C LEU A 81 -10.17 -0.58 9.82
N GLU A 82 -11.29 -1.04 10.37
CA GLU A 82 -12.52 -0.23 10.49
C GLU A 82 -12.37 0.91 11.50
N GLU A 83 -11.49 0.77 12.48
CA GLU A 83 -11.17 1.82 13.44
C GLU A 83 -10.25 2.85 12.79
N ILE A 84 -9.19 2.39 12.10
CA ILE A 84 -8.26 3.26 11.36
C ILE A 84 -9.01 4.09 10.30
N ALA A 85 -9.87 3.45 9.51
CA ALA A 85 -10.67 4.13 8.49
C ALA A 85 -11.71 5.11 9.07
N LYS A 86 -12.05 5.00 10.36
CA LYS A 86 -12.90 5.99 11.05
C LYS A 86 -12.09 7.14 11.61
N GLU A 87 -10.85 6.91 12.03
CA GLU A 87 -9.95 7.96 12.50
C GLU A 87 -9.49 8.85 11.34
N ILE A 88 -9.10 8.24 10.21
CA ILE A 88 -8.63 8.94 9.02
C ILE A 88 -9.82 9.24 8.10
N LYS A 89 -10.41 10.44 8.23
CA LYS A 89 -11.63 10.87 7.52
C LYS A 89 -11.36 11.73 6.28
N GLU A 90 -10.09 12.06 6.07
CA GLU A 90 -9.63 12.86 4.96
C GLU A 90 -9.74 12.09 3.64
N PHE A 91 -9.60 10.76 3.70
CA PHE A 91 -9.62 9.86 2.55
C PHE A 91 -10.79 8.87 2.59
N PRO A 92 -11.20 8.31 1.44
CA PRO A 92 -12.17 7.21 1.40
C PRO A 92 -11.66 6.00 2.20
N ALA A 93 -12.56 5.35 2.95
CA ALA A 93 -12.21 4.19 3.78
C ALA A 93 -11.51 3.06 2.97
N ALA A 94 -11.94 2.84 1.73
CA ALA A 94 -11.32 1.84 0.85
C ALA A 94 -9.84 2.16 0.54
N ASN A 95 -9.51 3.44 0.34
CA ASN A 95 -8.14 3.86 0.10
C ASN A 95 -7.29 3.69 1.35
N VAL A 96 -7.80 4.14 2.51
CA VAL A 96 -7.10 3.96 3.80
C VAL A 96 -6.79 2.49 4.03
N ILE A 97 -7.76 1.59 3.83
CA ILE A 97 -7.55 0.15 4.00
C ILE A 97 -6.48 -0.39 3.04
N ARG A 98 -6.57 -0.04 1.75
CA ARG A 98 -5.56 -0.40 0.74
C ARG A 98 -4.16 0.06 1.16
N ASP A 99 -4.07 1.29 1.64
CA ASP A 99 -2.81 1.93 2.00
C ASP A 99 -2.21 1.34 3.28
N ILE A 100 -3.02 0.93 4.25
CA ILE A 100 -2.53 0.15 5.40
C ILE A 100 -1.89 -1.16 4.96
N PHE A 101 -2.49 -1.90 4.03
CA PHE A 101 -1.87 -3.12 3.51
C PHE A 101 -0.56 -2.81 2.79
N TYR A 102 -0.54 -1.78 1.94
CA TYR A 102 0.66 -1.40 1.22
C TYR A 102 1.81 -1.01 2.17
N LEU A 103 1.50 -0.19 3.18
CA LEU A 103 2.45 0.22 4.22
C LEU A 103 2.93 -0.95 5.08
N LYS A 104 2.09 -1.96 5.31
CA LYS A 104 2.49 -3.21 5.96
C LYS A 104 3.54 -3.94 5.12
N GLU A 105 3.27 -4.14 3.84
CA GLU A 105 4.20 -4.83 2.94
C GLU A 105 5.54 -4.08 2.83
N GLN A 106 5.51 -2.73 2.80
CA GLN A 106 6.71 -1.88 2.85
C GLN A 106 7.46 -1.92 4.19
N GLY A 107 6.89 -2.51 5.23
CA GLY A 107 7.51 -2.64 6.55
C GLY A 107 7.29 -1.44 7.49
N TYR A 108 6.41 -0.50 7.12
CA TYR A 108 6.05 0.65 7.94
C TYR A 108 5.01 0.33 9.03
N VAL A 109 4.16 -0.68 8.79
CA VAL A 109 3.06 -1.06 9.68
C VAL A 109 3.23 -2.51 10.12
N ASP A 110 3.11 -2.78 11.41
CA ASP A 110 3.07 -4.12 11.97
C ASP A 110 1.62 -4.65 12.05
N GLU A 111 1.43 -5.94 11.79
CA GLU A 111 0.15 -6.65 11.92
C GLU A 111 0.19 -7.57 13.16
N TYR A 112 -0.72 -7.32 14.09
CA TYR A 112 -0.90 -8.09 15.32
C TYR A 112 -2.09 -9.03 15.16
N ILE A 113 -1.86 -10.33 15.39
CA ILE A 113 -2.88 -11.37 15.26
C ILE A 113 -3.27 -11.87 16.66
N GLU A 114 -4.49 -11.56 17.08
CA GLU A 114 -5.09 -12.11 18.29
C GLU A 114 -6.01 -13.29 17.93
N VAL A 115 -5.75 -14.47 18.52
CA VAL A 115 -6.51 -15.70 18.26
C VAL A 115 -7.37 -16.04 19.48
N LYS A 116 -8.70 -16.01 19.33
CA LYS A 116 -9.65 -16.46 20.36
C LYS A 116 -10.19 -17.83 20.00
N VAL A 117 -9.98 -18.82 20.87
CA VAL A 117 -10.53 -20.17 20.72
C VAL A 117 -11.79 -20.29 21.56
N LYS A 118 -12.92 -20.60 20.94
CA LYS A 118 -14.18 -20.93 21.62
C LYS A 118 -14.57 -22.36 21.31
N LYS A 119 -14.84 -23.15 22.35
CA LYS A 119 -15.48 -24.46 22.20
C LYS A 119 -16.99 -24.25 22.06
N ILE A 120 -17.56 -24.68 20.94
CA ILE A 120 -19.00 -24.67 20.71
C ILE A 120 -19.49 -26.07 20.41
N THR A 121 -20.60 -26.44 21.03
CA THR A 121 -21.27 -27.71 20.75
C THR A 121 -22.04 -27.57 19.43
N LYS A 122 -21.63 -28.30 18.39
CA LYS A 122 -22.35 -28.36 17.12
C LYS A 122 -22.97 -29.75 16.94
N LYS A 123 -24.24 -29.78 16.54
CA LYS A 123 -24.89 -31.01 16.07
C LYS A 123 -24.40 -31.32 14.66
N ILE A 124 -23.55 -32.34 14.53
CA ILE A 124 -23.08 -32.83 13.23
C ILE A 124 -23.65 -34.23 13.06
N LYS A 125 -24.50 -34.42 12.04
CA LYS A 125 -25.17 -35.70 11.75
C LYS A 125 -25.92 -36.29 12.97
N GLY A 126 -26.60 -35.45 13.74
CA GLY A 126 -27.41 -35.88 14.90
C GLY A 126 -26.63 -36.13 16.20
N VAL A 127 -25.29 -36.11 16.17
CA VAL A 127 -24.44 -36.26 17.36
C VAL A 127 -23.91 -34.89 17.79
N GLU A 128 -24.03 -34.58 19.08
CA GLU A 128 -23.41 -33.40 19.66
C GLU A 128 -21.89 -33.60 19.73
N LYS A 129 -21.15 -32.75 19.01
CA LYS A 129 -19.69 -32.71 19.06
C LYS A 129 -19.25 -31.34 19.53
N GLU A 130 -18.30 -31.30 20.46
CA GLU A 130 -17.55 -30.08 20.74
C GLU A 130 -16.64 -29.77 19.56
N VAL A 131 -16.79 -28.57 19.01
CA VAL A 131 -15.97 -28.06 17.90
C VAL A 131 -15.27 -26.80 18.40
N GLU A 132 -13.95 -26.76 18.25
CA GLU A 132 -13.17 -25.55 18.50
C GLU A 132 -13.30 -24.60 17.31
N VAL A 133 -13.86 -23.41 17.56
CA VAL A 133 -13.88 -22.30 16.60
C VAL A 133 -12.81 -21.31 17.00
N LYS A 134 -11.87 -21.08 16.08
CA LYS A 134 -10.86 -20.04 16.19
C LYS A 134 -11.38 -18.77 15.52
N SER A 135 -11.37 -17.65 16.22
CA SER A 135 -11.61 -16.32 15.69
C SER A 135 -10.29 -15.57 15.66
N TYR A 136 -9.94 -15.00 14.50
CA TYR A 136 -8.73 -14.22 14.28
C TYR A 136 -9.10 -12.74 14.24
N PHE A 137 -8.37 -11.92 15.00
CA PHE A 137 -8.54 -10.48 15.08
C PHE A 137 -7.22 -9.85 14.65
N TYR A 138 -7.25 -9.09 13.56
CA TYR A 138 -6.08 -8.44 12.98
C TYR A 138 -6.07 -6.97 13.36
N ARG A 139 -4.99 -6.51 13.98
CA ARG A 139 -4.79 -5.11 14.35
C ARG A 139 -3.53 -4.58 13.71
N TYR A 140 -3.48 -3.30 13.41
CA TYR A 140 -2.40 -2.64 12.69
C TYR A 140 -1.88 -1.47 13.52
N GLN A 141 -0.56 -1.32 13.56
CA GLN A 141 0.10 -0.20 14.24
C GLN A 141 1.30 0.27 13.43
N LEU A 142 1.58 1.58 13.45
CA LEU A 142 2.83 2.10 12.92
C LEU A 142 4.01 1.49 13.68
N LYS A 143 4.97 0.93 12.93
CA LYS A 143 6.21 0.40 13.48
C LYS A 143 7.08 1.54 14.00
N PRO A 144 7.74 1.40 15.16
CA PRO A 144 8.77 2.34 15.58
C PRO A 144 9.95 2.28 14.59
N LEU A 145 10.00 3.25 13.68
CA LEU A 145 11.05 3.36 12.67
C LEU A 145 12.35 3.83 13.32
N LYS A 146 13.45 3.17 12.97
CA LYS A 146 14.81 3.60 13.32
C LYS A 146 15.37 4.50 12.22
N ASP A 147 16.41 5.28 12.53
CA ASP A 147 17.07 6.18 11.57
C ASP A 147 17.66 5.45 10.36
N ASP A 148 17.92 4.14 10.47
CA ASP A 148 18.44 3.26 9.42
C ASP A 148 17.35 2.44 8.72
N PHE A 149 16.07 2.82 8.84
CA PHE A 149 14.97 2.10 8.21
C PHE A 149 15.10 2.11 6.67
N ILE A 150 14.98 0.92 6.08
CA ILE A 150 14.94 0.70 4.63
C ILE A 150 13.57 0.09 4.30
N GLU A 151 12.86 0.68 3.34
CA GLU A 151 11.59 0.16 2.83
C GLU A 151 11.79 -1.24 2.22
N ASN A 152 10.86 -2.17 2.49
CA ASN A 152 10.86 -3.44 1.78
C ASN A 152 10.46 -3.24 0.31
N TYR A 153 11.11 -3.97 -0.59
CA TYR A 153 10.70 -4.08 -1.99
C TYR A 153 9.74 -5.27 -2.16
N PHE A 154 8.77 -5.14 -3.07
CA PHE A 154 7.86 -6.25 -3.39
C PHE A 154 8.60 -7.37 -4.11
N ASP A 155 8.27 -8.62 -3.75
CA ASP A 155 8.81 -9.79 -4.42
C ASP A 155 8.38 -9.84 -5.91
N PRO A 156 9.26 -10.35 -6.79
CA PRO A 156 9.04 -10.40 -8.23
C PRO A 156 7.81 -11.25 -8.59
N VAL A 157 7.01 -10.76 -9.54
CA VAL A 157 5.93 -11.56 -10.13
C VAL A 157 6.36 -11.97 -11.53
N SER A 158 7.04 -13.12 -11.66
CA SER A 158 7.46 -13.72 -12.96
C SER A 158 6.31 -13.76 -13.99
N LEU A 159 5.07 -13.93 -13.51
CA LEU A 159 3.84 -13.88 -14.31
C LEU A 159 3.66 -12.58 -15.13
N VAL A 160 4.12 -11.43 -14.61
CA VAL A 160 3.96 -10.09 -15.24
C VAL A 160 4.95 -9.90 -16.39
N PHE A 161 6.17 -10.41 -16.24
CA PHE A 161 7.15 -10.41 -17.32
C PHE A 161 6.72 -11.37 -18.44
N ASP A 162 6.36 -12.60 -18.08
CA ASP A 162 6.02 -13.67 -19.04
C ASP A 162 4.74 -13.38 -19.85
N SER A 163 3.84 -12.55 -19.32
CA SER A 163 2.61 -12.13 -20.01
C SER A 163 2.78 -10.94 -20.94
N GLY A 164 4.01 -10.39 -21.06
CA GLY A 164 4.32 -9.29 -21.97
C GLY A 164 3.73 -7.94 -21.55
N VAL A 165 3.22 -7.80 -20.33
CA VAL A 165 2.64 -6.55 -19.83
C VAL A 165 3.68 -5.60 -19.22
N CYS A 166 4.88 -6.09 -18.86
CA CYS A 166 5.99 -5.30 -18.30
C CYS A 166 6.39 -4.11 -19.20
N CYS A 167 6.55 -2.92 -18.62
CA CYS A 167 6.98 -1.70 -19.33
C CYS A 167 8.45 -1.33 -19.08
N ASN A 168 9.25 -2.23 -18.50
CA ASN A 168 10.67 -2.03 -18.20
C ASN A 168 10.95 -0.77 -17.35
N CYS A 169 10.11 -0.51 -16.35
CA CYS A 169 10.21 0.69 -15.51
C CYS A 169 11.17 0.59 -14.32
N GLY A 170 11.89 -0.52 -14.12
CA GLY A 170 12.78 -0.68 -12.96
C GLY A 170 12.09 -0.94 -11.61
N TRP A 171 10.75 -0.84 -11.51
CA TRP A 171 10.01 -0.93 -10.24
C TRP A 171 10.26 -2.17 -9.41
N CYS A 172 10.53 -3.28 -10.07
CA CYS A 172 10.73 -4.58 -9.43
C CYS A 172 12.16 -4.78 -8.94
N SER A 173 13.01 -3.73 -8.95
CA SER A 173 14.37 -3.56 -8.40
C SER A 173 15.23 -4.80 -8.14
N SER A 174 14.76 -5.74 -7.34
CA SER A 174 15.41 -7.02 -7.09
C SER A 174 15.59 -7.91 -8.33
N VAL A 175 14.81 -7.73 -9.41
CA VAL A 175 14.85 -8.63 -10.59
C VAL A 175 14.52 -7.96 -11.93
N CYS A 176 14.71 -6.66 -12.08
CA CYS A 176 14.38 -6.00 -13.33
C CYS A 176 15.36 -6.42 -14.46
N PRO A 177 14.88 -6.83 -15.65
CA PRO A 177 15.75 -7.24 -16.76
C PRO A 177 16.41 -6.05 -17.48
N VAL A 178 15.93 -4.84 -17.20
CA VAL A 178 16.68 -3.60 -17.38
C VAL A 178 17.45 -3.40 -16.07
N ASP A 179 18.79 -3.40 -16.14
CA ASP A 179 19.66 -3.11 -14.99
C ASP A 179 19.31 -1.73 -14.41
N ALA A 180 18.42 -1.70 -13.41
CA ALA A 180 18.04 -0.52 -12.65
C ALA A 180 18.89 -0.40 -11.38
#